data_AF-A0AA38RJ73-F1
#
_entry.id   AF-A0AA38RJ73-F1
#
_cell.length_a   1.000
_cell.length_b   1.000
_cell.length_c   1.000
_cell.angle_alpha   90.00
_cell.angle_beta   90.00
_cell.angle_gamma   90.00
#
_symmetry.space_group_name_H-M   'P 1'
#
loop_
_entity.id
_entity.type
_entity.pdbx_description
1 polymer ?
#
loop_
_entity_poly.entity_id
_entity_poly.type
_entity_poly.pdbx_seq_one_letter_code
_entity_poly.pdbx_strand_id
1 'polypeptide(L)'
;MIRVLQSQLHFVRDIQSVDTSGVEPLRSIRDETREGLAEATIGLETLREALAQEDVFGHSKRPRRRRRESEEAVSGAGQEVDGWDPLQTASRTAGGFFVVRSGKE
;
A
#
# COMPACT_ATOMS: atom_id res chain seq x y z
N MET A 1 -33.78 -0.93 -5.97
CA MET A 1 -32.34 -0.81 -6.30
C MET A 1 -32.10 -0.26 -7.72
N ILE A 2 -32.73 -0.80 -8.76
CA ILE A 2 -32.56 -0.34 -10.17
C ILE A 2 -32.77 1.16 -10.39
N ARG A 3 -33.82 1.77 -9.82
CA ARG A 3 -34.08 3.22 -9.99
C ARG A 3 -32.95 4.09 -9.43
N VAL A 4 -32.38 3.69 -8.29
CA VAL A 4 -31.27 4.41 -7.65
C VAL A 4 -30.02 4.31 -8.53
N LEU A 5 -29.73 3.12 -9.05
CA LEU A 5 -28.60 2.92 -9.96
C LEU A 5 -28.76 3.72 -11.25
N GLN A 6 -29.96 3.74 -11.83
CA GLN A 6 -30.25 4.56 -13.01
C GLN A 6 -29.99 6.05 -12.75
N SER A 7 -30.48 6.58 -11.62
CA SER A 7 -30.21 7.96 -11.22
C SER A 7 -28.72 8.26 -11.04
N GLN A 8 -27.96 7.33 -10.44
CA GLN A 8 -26.51 7.48 -10.26
C GLN A 8 -25.78 7.47 -11.61
N LEU A 9 -26.19 6.62 -12.55
CA LEU A 9 -25.59 6.55 -13.88
C LEU A 9 -25.88 7.80 -14.72
N HIS A 10 -27.08 8.37 -14.62
CA HIS A 10 -27.40 9.65 -15.27
C HIS A 10 -26.46 10.76 -14.78
N PHE A 11 -26.29 10.88 -13.46
CA PHE A 11 -25.37 11.86 -12.88
C PHE A 11 -23.91 11.68 -13.35
N VAL A 12 -23.40 10.44 -13.39
CA VAL A 12 -22.03 10.17 -13.89
C VAL A 12 -21.89 10.54 -15.36
N ARG A 13 -22.93 10.33 -16.17
CA ARG A 13 -22.90 10.62 -17.61
C ARG A 13 -22.87 12.11 -17.90
N ASP A 14 -23.54 12.91 -17.07
CA ASP A 14 -23.47 14.37 -17.15
C ASP A 14 -22.04 14.87 -16.85
N ILE A 15 -21.36 14.29 -15.84
CA ILE A 15 -19.95 14.61 -15.54
C ILE A 15 -19.03 14.24 -16.71
N GLN A 16 -19.27 13.10 -17.38
CA GLN A 16 -18.47 12.65 -18.52
C GLN A 16 -18.62 13.53 -19.77
N SER A 17 -19.62 14.40 -19.84
CA SER A 17 -19.82 15.31 -20.97
C SER A 17 -18.86 16.51 -20.97
N VAL A 18 -18.12 16.73 -19.88
CA VAL A 18 -17.13 17.81 -19.77
C VAL A 18 -15.91 17.50 -20.63
N ASP A 19 -15.45 18.47 -21.43
CA ASP A 19 -14.22 18.34 -22.20
C ASP A 19 -13.00 18.38 -21.27
N THR A 20 -12.28 17.26 -21.20
CA THR A 20 -11.05 17.12 -20.41
C THR A 20 -9.79 17.00 -21.30
N SER A 21 -9.88 17.42 -22.56
CA SER A 21 -8.76 17.36 -23.50
C SER A 21 -7.56 18.16 -22.99
N GLY A 22 -6.41 17.50 -22.83
CA GLY A 22 -5.17 18.13 -22.36
C GLY A 22 -5.08 18.38 -20.85
N VAL A 23 -6.06 17.92 -20.07
CA VAL A 23 -6.04 18.01 -18.60
C VAL A 23 -5.47 16.72 -18.01
N GLU A 24 -4.42 16.82 -17.20
CA GLU A 24 -3.90 15.66 -16.46
C GLU A 24 -4.87 15.28 -15.32
N PRO A 25 -5.18 13.98 -15.13
CA PRO A 25 -6.04 13.55 -14.03
C PRO A 25 -5.42 13.85 -12.66
N LEU A 26 -6.22 14.46 -11.77
CA LEU A 26 -5.85 14.70 -10.39
C LEU A 26 -5.55 13.36 -9.68
N ARG A 27 -4.33 13.21 -9.13
CA ARG A 27 -3.91 11.96 -8.47
C ARG A 27 -4.25 11.94 -6.99
N SER A 28 -4.21 13.10 -6.36
CA SER A 28 -4.51 13.27 -4.95
C SER A 28 -4.87 14.72 -4.68
N ILE A 29 -5.67 14.99 -3.65
CA ILE A 29 -5.94 16.37 -3.22
C ILE A 29 -4.68 16.86 -2.48
N ARG A 30 -3.77 17.51 -3.21
CA ARG A 30 -2.52 18.09 -2.73
C ARG A 30 -2.21 19.36 -3.50
N ASP A 31 -1.22 20.10 -3.02
CA ASP A 31 -0.62 21.18 -3.79
C ASP A 31 0.23 20.60 -4.94
N GLU A 32 -0.30 20.64 -6.16
CA GLU A 32 0.38 20.19 -7.39
C GLU A 32 1.20 21.30 -8.05
N THR A 33 1.35 22.47 -7.40
CA THR A 33 2.32 23.47 -7.86
C THR A 33 3.74 22.91 -7.84
N ARG A 34 4.64 23.51 -8.61
CA ARG A 34 6.06 23.09 -8.61
C ARG A 34 6.68 23.14 -7.22
N GLU A 35 6.25 24.10 -6.40
CA GLU A 35 6.72 24.28 -5.02
C GLU A 35 6.17 23.17 -4.11
N GLY A 36 4.85 22.91 -4.16
CA GLY A 36 4.23 21.82 -3.39
C GLY A 36 4.76 20.44 -3.78
N LEU A 37 5.03 20.22 -5.06
CA LEU A 37 5.70 19.01 -5.54
C LEU A 37 7.14 18.89 -5.00
N ALA A 38 7.91 19.98 -5.02
CA ALA A 38 9.29 19.96 -4.51
C ALA A 38 9.33 19.66 -3.01
N GLU A 39 8.42 20.24 -2.22
CA GLU A 39 8.29 19.99 -0.78
C GLU A 39 7.87 18.55 -0.48
N ALA A 40 6.89 18.02 -1.21
CA ALA A 40 6.39 16.66 -1.01
C ALA A 40 7.32 15.57 -1.55
N THR A 41 8.27 15.92 -2.42
CA THR A 41 9.17 14.95 -3.04
C THR A 41 10.22 14.49 -2.03
N ILE A 42 10.12 13.23 -1.62
CA ILE A 42 11.17 12.57 -0.83
C ILE A 42 12.33 12.22 -1.77
N GLY A 43 13.42 12.97 -1.67
CA GLY A 43 14.61 12.79 -2.50
C GLY A 43 15.55 11.68 -2.00
N LEU A 44 16.54 11.35 -2.82
CA LEU A 44 17.57 10.37 -2.47
C LEU A 44 18.39 10.80 -1.24
N GLU A 45 18.63 12.11 -1.06
CA GLU A 45 19.34 12.59 0.12
C GLU A 45 18.54 12.33 1.40
N THR A 46 17.23 12.55 1.36
CA THR A 46 16.33 12.22 2.49
C THR A 46 16.34 10.72 2.79
N LEU A 47 16.46 9.87 1.77
CA LEU A 47 16.49 8.41 1.92
C LEU A 47 17.89 7.85 2.22
N ARG A 48 18.94 8.67 2.19
CA ARG A 48 20.33 8.23 2.20
C ARG A 48 20.65 7.35 3.41
N GLU A 49 20.24 7.76 4.60
CA GLU A 49 20.48 7.01 5.84
C GLU A 49 19.72 5.68 5.88
N ALA A 50 18.50 5.65 5.34
CA ALA A 50 17.70 4.44 5.27
C ALA A 50 18.27 3.44 4.26
N LEU A 51 18.71 3.92 3.10
CA LEU A 51 19.35 3.11 2.06
C LEU A 51 20.75 2.63 2.50
N ALA A 52 21.48 3.42 3.30
CA ALA A 52 22.77 3.00 3.87
C ALA A 52 22.65 1.84 4.87
N GLN A 53 21.44 1.58 5.37
CA GLN A 53 21.15 0.43 6.23
C GLN A 53 20.77 -0.83 5.41
N GLU A 54 20.90 -0.81 4.08
CA GLU A 54 20.64 -1.97 3.24
C GLU A 54 21.93 -2.74 2.92
N ASP A 55 21.88 -4.06 3.10
CA ASP A 55 22.90 -4.99 2.69
C ASP A 55 22.47 -5.72 1.40
N VAL A 56 23.41 -5.88 0.49
CA VAL A 56 23.19 -6.57 -0.78
C VAL A 56 23.48 -8.06 -0.59
N PHE A 57 22.48 -8.93 -0.83
CA PHE A 57 22.61 -10.37 -0.58
C PHE A 57 22.37 -11.23 -1.83
N GLY A 58 23.11 -12.35 -1.91
CA GLY A 58 22.95 -13.39 -2.93
C GLY A 58 23.50 -13.03 -4.32
N HIS A 59 23.36 -13.96 -5.26
CA HIS A 59 23.88 -13.81 -6.63
C HIS A 59 23.23 -12.62 -7.37
N SER A 60 21.93 -12.42 -7.19
CA SER A 60 21.17 -11.34 -7.83
C SER A 60 21.36 -9.98 -7.17
N LYS A 61 22.21 -9.86 -6.14
CA LYS A 61 22.51 -8.60 -5.45
C LYS A 61 21.26 -7.82 -5.05
N ARG A 62 20.27 -8.50 -4.49
CA ARG A 62 19.03 -7.84 -4.07
C ARG A 62 19.28 -7.08 -2.76
N PRO A 63 19.01 -5.77 -2.68
CA PRO A 63 19.10 -5.03 -1.42
C PRO A 63 18.13 -5.60 -0.39
N ARG A 64 18.59 -5.76 0.85
CA ARG A 64 17.81 -6.17 2.01
C ARG A 64 18.16 -5.26 3.17
N ARG A 65 17.17 -4.81 3.94
CA ARG A 65 17.44 -4.01 5.14
C ARG A 65 18.21 -4.84 6.18
N ARG A 66 19.27 -4.28 6.74
CA ARG A 66 20.01 -4.83 7.86
C ARG A 66 19.09 -4.88 9.06
N ARG A 67 19.06 -6.02 9.72
CA ARG A 67 18.36 -6.19 10.99
C ARG A 67 19.21 -5.60 12.10
N ARG A 68 18.64 -4.74 12.95
CA ARG A 68 19.41 -4.13 14.05
C ARG A 68 19.66 -5.17 15.14
N GLU A 69 20.80 -5.13 15.80
CA GLU A 69 21.17 -6.07 16.88
C GLU A 69 20.23 -5.92 18.10
N SER A 70 19.61 -4.76 18.31
CA SER A 70 18.52 -4.59 19.29
C SER A 70 17.23 -5.34 18.91
N GLU A 71 17.17 -5.94 17.72
CA GLU A 71 16.10 -6.80 17.22
C GLU A 71 16.55 -8.27 17.16
N GLU A 72 17.64 -8.67 17.83
CA GLU A 72 18.13 -10.06 17.86
C GLU A 72 17.12 -11.07 18.46
N ALA A 73 16.04 -10.59 19.07
CA ALA A 73 14.89 -11.43 19.47
C ALA A 73 13.91 -11.78 18.32
N VAL A 74 13.89 -11.05 17.19
CA VAL A 74 12.86 -11.24 16.13
C VAL A 74 13.40 -12.00 14.91
N SER A 75 13.96 -13.20 15.15
CA SER A 75 14.55 -14.05 14.11
C SER A 75 13.53 -15.04 13.59
N GLY A 76 12.60 -14.57 12.76
CA GLY A 76 11.63 -15.41 12.05
C GLY A 76 10.21 -15.06 12.42
N ALA A 77 9.36 -14.89 11.40
CA ALA A 77 8.05 -14.23 11.47
C ALA A 77 8.17 -12.71 11.70
N GLY A 78 7.20 -11.98 11.16
CA GLY A 78 7.20 -10.52 11.20
C GLY A 78 7.32 -10.00 12.63
N GLN A 79 7.70 -8.74 12.75
CA GLN A 79 7.56 -7.95 13.96
C GLN A 79 6.27 -8.36 14.69
N GLU A 80 6.37 -9.23 15.71
CA GLU A 80 5.31 -9.39 16.69
C GLU A 80 5.36 -8.07 17.42
N VAL A 81 4.59 -7.10 16.91
CA VAL A 81 4.08 -6.03 17.77
C VAL A 81 3.51 -6.79 18.96
N ASP A 82 4.02 -6.56 20.16
CA ASP A 82 3.71 -7.39 21.32
C ASP A 82 2.18 -7.60 21.43
N GLY A 83 1.71 -8.83 21.18
CA GLY A 83 0.29 -9.17 21.11
C GLY A 83 -0.43 -9.09 19.73
N TRP A 84 0.26 -8.90 18.61
CA TRP A 84 -0.34 -8.97 17.26
C TRP A 84 -0.55 -10.43 16.85
N ASP A 85 -1.81 -10.87 16.81
CA ASP A 85 -2.21 -12.13 16.18
C ASP A 85 -2.74 -11.86 14.76
N PRO A 86 -2.02 -12.28 13.69
CA PRO A 86 -2.47 -12.10 12.31
C PRO A 86 -3.83 -12.75 12.00
N LEU A 87 -4.25 -13.71 12.82
CA LEU A 87 -5.49 -14.47 12.65
C LEU A 87 -6.66 -13.90 13.47
N GLN A 88 -6.46 -12.85 14.26
CA GLN A 88 -7.47 -12.33 15.20
C GLN A 88 -8.80 -11.94 14.52
N THR A 89 -8.73 -11.33 13.33
CA THR A 89 -9.92 -10.86 12.58
C THR A 89 -10.43 -11.91 11.58
N ALA A 90 -9.83 -13.11 11.56
CA ALA A 90 -10.21 -14.14 10.60
C ALA A 90 -11.59 -14.73 10.96
N SER A 91 -12.48 -14.83 9.97
CA SER A 91 -13.79 -15.47 10.16
C SER A 91 -13.69 -16.97 10.49
N ARG A 92 -12.67 -17.65 9.96
CA ARG A 92 -12.33 -19.05 10.23
C ARG A 92 -10.84 -19.29 10.11
N THR A 93 -10.32 -20.08 11.03
CA THR A 93 -8.91 -20.48 11.10
C THR A 93 -8.82 -21.98 11.34
N ALA A 94 -7.72 -22.59 10.89
CA ALA A 94 -7.34 -23.93 11.27
C ALA A 94 -5.84 -23.93 11.56
N GLY A 95 -5.48 -23.99 12.84
CA GLY A 95 -4.10 -23.75 13.27
C GLY A 95 -3.62 -22.37 12.84
N GLY A 96 -2.41 -22.30 12.27
CA GLY A 96 -1.79 -21.06 11.78
C GLY A 96 -2.28 -20.56 10.41
N PHE A 97 -3.45 -20.99 9.93
CA PHE A 97 -3.92 -20.70 8.57
C PHE A 97 -5.34 -20.12 8.55
N PHE A 98 -5.57 -19.19 7.61
CA PHE A 98 -6.91 -18.74 7.22
C PHE A 98 -7.63 -19.85 6.44
N VAL A 99 -8.89 -20.12 6.76
CA VAL A 99 -9.68 -21.15 6.06
C VAL A 99 -10.88 -20.53 5.34
N VAL A 100 -10.94 -20.78 4.04
CA VAL A 100 -12.06 -20.41 3.16
C VAL A 100 -12.76 -21.66 2.63
N ARG A 101 -14.05 -21.56 2.33
CA ARG A 101 -14.76 -22.65 1.64
C ARG A 101 -14.25 -22.69 0.20
N SER A 102 -13.65 -23.80 -0.21
CA SER A 102 -13.44 -24.08 -1.63
C SER A 102 -14.81 -24.33 -2.26
N GLY A 103 -15.25 -23.45 -3.15
CA GLY A 103 -16.57 -23.56 -3.77
C GLY A 103 -16.69 -24.83 -4.63
N LYS A 104 -17.74 -25.61 -4.35
CA LYS A 104 -18.55 -26.31 -5.36
C LYS A 104 -19.97 -26.42 -4.80
N GLU A 105 -20.74 -25.37 -5.04
CA GLU A 105 -22.19 -25.37 -5.19
C GLU A 105 -22.54 -24.32 -6.24
#